data_AF-A0A920BML4-F1
#
_entry.id   AF-A0A920BML4-F1
#
_cell.length_a   1.000
_cell.length_b   1.000
_cell.length_c   1.000
_cell.angle_alpha   90.00
_cell.angle_beta   90.00
_cell.angle_gamma   90.00
#
_symmetry.space_group_name_H-M   'P 1'
#
loop_
_entity.id
_entity.type
_entity.pdbx_description
1 polymer ?
#
loop_
_entity_poly.entity_id
_entity_poly.type
_entity_poly.pdbx_seq_one_letter_code
_entity_poly.pdbx_strand_id
1 'polypeptide(L)' 'MLRGEDIAELQRSLGSLGFNPGKVDGIFGPDTQDAVELFQRNSGLVVDAIFGPNCITALKRLGETS' A
#
# COMPACT_ATOMS: atom_id res chain seq x y z
N MET A 1 9.94 -4.17 11.53
CA MET A 1 10.79 -3.69 10.42
C MET A 1 10.00 -3.96 9.16
N LEU A 2 9.53 -2.92 8.46
CA LEU A 2 8.91 -3.09 7.14
C LEU A 2 9.94 -3.77 6.24
N ARG A 3 9.64 -4.99 5.80
CA ARG A 3 10.51 -5.72 4.87
C ARG A 3 10.06 -5.37 3.45
N GLY A 4 10.97 -5.43 2.47
CA GLY A 4 10.60 -5.22 1.07
C GLY A 4 9.47 -6.13 0.59
N GLU A 5 9.27 -7.28 1.25
CA GLU A 5 8.14 -8.18 0.99
C GLU A 5 6.78 -7.55 1.29
N ASP A 6 6.64 -6.77 2.37
CA ASP A 6 5.40 -6.05 2.71
C ASP A 6 5.09 -4.99 1.64
N ILE A 7 6.14 -4.32 1.12
CA ILE A 7 6.01 -3.31 0.07
C ILE A 7 5.66 -3.98 -1.27
N ALA A 8 6.21 -5.14 -1.56
CA ALA A 8 5.88 -5.89 -2.78
C ALA A 8 4.41 -6.36 -2.76
N GLU A 9 3.91 -6.79 -1.61
CA GLU A 9 2.50 -7.18 -1.46
C GLU A 9 1.55 -5.98 -1.62
N LEU A 10 1.93 -4.82 -1.07
CA LEU A 10 1.23 -3.56 -1.30
C LEU A 10 1.21 -3.18 -2.78
N GLN A 11 2.36 -3.19 -3.45
CA GLN A 11 2.46 -2.87 -4.88
C GLN A 11 1.59 -3.82 -5.72
N ARG A 12 1.52 -5.11 -5.37
CA ARG A 12 0.59 -6.04 -6.05
C ARG A 12 -0.87 -5.68 -5.78
N SER A 13 -1.21 -5.35 -4.55
CA SER A 13 -2.57 -5.02 -4.14
C SER A 13 -3.06 -3.74 -4.82
N LEU A 14 -2.22 -2.70 -4.83
CA LEU A 14 -2.49 -1.44 -5.54
C LEU A 14 -2.68 -1.67 -7.05
N GLY A 15 -1.83 -2.49 -7.67
CA GLY A 15 -1.99 -2.91 -9.07
C GLY A 15 -3.32 -3.61 -9.33
N SER A 16 -3.72 -4.52 -8.45
CA SER A 16 -4.99 -5.26 -8.54
C SER A 16 -6.21 -4.34 -8.40
N LEU A 17 -6.09 -3.28 -7.60
CA LEU A 17 -7.12 -2.26 -7.41
C LEU A 17 -7.16 -1.22 -8.54
N GLY A 18 -6.27 -1.31 -9.53
CA GLY A 18 -6.20 -0.40 -10.67
C GLY A 18 -5.36 0.85 -10.45
N PHE A 19 -4.63 0.93 -9.33
CA PHE A 19 -3.61 1.97 -9.12
C PHE A 19 -2.28 1.52 -9.73
N ASN A 20 -1.43 2.46 -10.12
CA ASN A 20 -0.11 2.16 -10.69
C ASN A 20 1.00 2.47 -9.67
N PRO A 21 1.45 1.49 -8.87
CA PRO A 21 2.52 1.69 -7.90
C PRO A 21 3.92 1.55 -8.52
N GLY A 22 4.02 1.49 -9.85
CA GLY A 22 5.28 1.23 -10.53
C GLY A 22 5.69 -0.24 -10.42
N LYS A 23 7.01 -0.49 -10.31
CA LYS A 23 7.55 -1.85 -10.30
C LYS A 23 7.31 -2.52 -8.95
N VAL A 24 6.85 -3.76 -8.97
CA VAL A 24 6.74 -4.62 -7.77
C VAL A 24 8.12 -5.14 -7.38
N ASP A 25 8.96 -4.27 -6.84
CA ASP A 25 10.33 -4.57 -6.41
C ASP A 25 10.51 -4.56 -4.89
N GLY A 26 9.44 -4.26 -4.14
CA GLY A 26 9.50 -4.12 -2.69
C GLY A 26 10.19 -2.84 -2.23
N ILE A 27 10.34 -1.85 -3.11
CA ILE A 27 10.94 -0.56 -2.81
C ILE A 27 9.83 0.50 -2.78
N PHE A 28 9.80 1.26 -1.69
CA PHE A 28 8.86 2.37 -1.55
C PHE A 28 9.40 3.59 -2.31
N GLY A 29 9.14 3.62 -3.62
CA GLY A 29 9.46 4.74 -4.50
C GLY A 29 8.31 5.76 -4.63
N PRO A 30 8.52 6.84 -5.39
CA PRO A 30 7.51 7.87 -5.64
C PRO A 30 6.24 7.32 -6.31
N ASP A 31 6.36 6.37 -7.24
CA ASP A 31 5.20 5.74 -7.88
C ASP A 31 4.35 4.94 -6.87
N THR A 32 5.01 4.18 -5.98
CA THR A 32 4.34 3.46 -4.89
C THR A 32 3.64 4.45 -3.96
N GLN A 33 4.28 5.58 -3.63
CA GLN A 33 3.69 6.61 -2.79
C GLN A 33 2.43 7.22 -3.42
N ASP A 34 2.48 7.62 -4.69
CA ASP A 34 1.33 8.20 -5.39
C ASP A 34 0.16 7.22 -5.42
N ALA A 35 0.43 5.95 -5.72
CA ALA A 35 -0.60 4.90 -5.72
C ALA A 35 -1.22 4.69 -4.32
N VAL A 36 -0.40 4.76 -3.25
CA VAL A 36 -0.89 4.70 -1.87
C VAL A 36 -1.75 5.90 -1.53
N GLU A 37 -1.33 7.12 -1.88
CA GLU A 37 -2.12 8.33 -1.60
C GLU A 37 -3.47 8.28 -2.32
N LEU A 38 -3.48 7.87 -3.58
CA LEU A 38 -4.71 7.66 -4.36
C LEU A 38 -5.62 6.62 -3.71
N PHE A 39 -5.06 5.47 -3.30
CA PHE A 39 -5.81 4.45 -2.59
C PHE A 39 -6.40 4.97 -1.27
N GLN A 40 -5.60 5.63 -0.43
CA GLN A 40 -6.05 6.20 0.84
C GLN A 40 -7.16 7.22 0.64
N ARG A 41 -7.02 8.12 -0.36
CA ARG A 41 -8.05 9.10 -0.74
C ARG A 41 -9.34 8.40 -1.16
N ASN A 42 -9.24 7.33 -1.95
CA ASN A 42 -10.41 6.63 -2.48
C ASN A 42 -11.10 5.74 -1.44
N SER A 43 -10.35 5.22 -0.47
CA SER A 43 -10.88 4.38 0.62
C SER A 43 -11.43 5.19 1.82
N GLY A 44 -11.35 6.53 1.79
CA GLY A 44 -11.77 7.38 2.91
C GLY A 44 -10.93 7.15 4.18
N LEU A 45 -9.75 6.56 4.03
CA LEU A 45 -8.77 6.36 5.09
C LEU A 45 -7.96 7.65 5.26
N VAL A 46 -7.44 7.89 6.47
CA VAL A 46 -6.56 9.03 6.73
C VAL A 46 -5.35 8.93 5.79
N VAL A 47 -5.21 9.92 4.90
CA VAL A 47 -4.15 10.01 3.89
C VAL A 47 -2.89 10.50 4.57
N ASP A 48 -2.20 9.61 5.27
CA ASP A 48 -0.98 9.99 5.96
C ASP A 48 0.25 9.86 5.06
N ALA A 49 0.16 9.18 3.90
CA ALA A 49 1.28 8.80 3.00
C ALA A 49 2.46 8.08 3.68
N ILE A 50 2.39 7.91 5.01
CA ILE A 50 3.35 7.27 5.87
C ILE A 50 2.91 5.81 5.97
N PHE A 51 3.66 4.94 5.31
CA PHE A 51 3.62 3.50 5.56
C PHE A 51 4.26 3.20 6.93
N GLY A 52 3.62 3.70 7.98
CA GLY A 52 3.92 3.40 9.37
C GLY A 52 3.15 2.15 9.83
N PRO A 53 3.34 1.71 11.09
CA PRO A 53 2.67 0.52 11.63
C PRO A 53 1.15 0.52 11.42
N ASN A 54 0.50 1.69 11.39
CA ASN A 54 -0.93 1.84 11.15
C ASN A 54 -1.39 1.38 9.75
N CYS A 55 -0.55 1.53 8.72
CA CYS A 55 -0.90 1.12 7.36
C CYS A 55 -0.82 -0.42 7.20
N ILE A 56 0.15 -1.07 7.86
CA ILE A 56 0.22 -2.54 7.95
C ILE A 56 -1.03 -3.09 8.66
N THR A 57 -1.50 -2.43 9.72
CA THR A 57 -2.72 -2.84 10.42
C THR A 57 -3.96 -2.74 9.51
N ALA A 58 -4.05 -1.71 8.68
CA ALA A 58 -5.13 -1.59 7.70
C ALA A 58 -5.06 -2.69 6.63
N LEU A 59 -3.86 -2.99 6.10
CA LEU A 59 -3.65 -4.06 5.12
C LEU A 59 -3.95 -5.44 5.70
N LYS A 60 -3.47 -5.74 6.91
CA LYS A 60 -3.78 -7.01 7.60
C LYS A 60 -5.27 -7.21 7.84
N ARG A 61 -6.00 -6.16 8.23
CA ARG A 61 -7.45 -6.24 8.43
C ARG A 61 -8.23 -6.50 7.13
N LEU A 62 -7.72 -6.01 5.99
CA LEU A 62 -8.30 -6.32 4.69
C LEU A 62 -7.95 -7.74 4.21
N GLY A 63 -6.80 -8.29 4.62
CA GLY A 63 -6.40 -9.67 4.34
C GLY A 63 -7.04 -10.74 5.24
N GLU A 64 -7.42 -10.40 6.48
CA GLU A 64 -8.07 -11.30 7.45
C GLU A 64 -9.62 -11.31 7.38
N THR A 65 -10.21 -11.02 6.22
CA THR A 65 -11.66 -11.24 5.99
C THR A 65 -11.91 -12.55 5.21
N SER A 66 -11.24 -13.64 5.60
CA SER A 66 -11.50 -15.01 5.13
C SER A 66 -11.07 -16.04 6.16
#